data_AF-A0A8T6UQC3-F1
#
_entry.id   AF-A0A8T6UQC3-F1
#
_cell.length_a   1.000
_cell.length_b   1.000
_cell.length_c   1.000
_cell.angle_alpha   90.00
_cell.angle_beta   90.00
_cell.angle_gamma   90.00
#
_symmetry.space_group_name_H-M   'P 1'
#
loop_
_entity.id
_entity.type
_entity.pdbx_description
1 polymer ?
#
loop_
_entity_poly.entity_id
_entity_poly.type
_entity_poly.pdbx_seq_one_letter_code
_entity_poly.pdbx_strand_id
1 'polypeptide(L)'
;MKKKALIILLVIFGGLVLLPVAMYGGLSVDVIKGTFSLTTTPFSSPASSSELIAMQWPVNLTTWNLDLKNKSMNVWQYGFTGITGRNKVNEEDSESPVKLSITFVIKKDGETVQEINIGVTHGDGTHEVTMLLGPGEGLENSGKYEIYITISLSIHTSHLDFSRDIELGPFIIHLKGA
;
A
#
# COMPACT_ATOMS: atom_id res chain seq x y z
N MET A 1 7.20 49.43 8.70
CA MET A 1 6.81 48.04 9.06
C MET A 1 6.56 47.13 7.84
N LYS A 2 6.00 47.61 6.73
CA LYS A 2 5.68 46.80 5.53
C LYS A 2 6.88 46.09 4.84
N LYS A 3 8.07 46.72 4.78
CA LYS A 3 9.27 46.12 4.14
C LYS A 3 9.84 44.91 4.89
N LYS A 4 9.79 44.91 6.23
CA LYS A 4 10.27 43.78 7.05
C LYS A 4 9.36 42.56 6.91
N ALA A 5 8.04 42.79 6.85
CA ALA A 5 7.05 41.73 6.62
C ALA A 5 7.22 41.08 5.23
N LEU A 6 7.49 41.88 4.18
CA LEU A 6 7.70 41.38 2.82
C LEU A 6 8.96 40.49 2.70
N ILE A 7 10.06 40.88 3.35
CA ILE A 7 11.31 40.09 3.36
C ILE A 7 11.12 38.78 4.12
N ILE A 8 10.43 38.82 5.25
CA ILE A 8 10.10 37.60 6.02
C ILE A 8 9.21 36.68 5.17
N LEU A 9 8.22 37.21 4.46
CA LEU A 9 7.38 36.43 3.56
C LEU A 9 8.19 35.81 2.41
N LEU A 10 9.15 36.54 1.84
CA LEU A 10 10.04 36.05 0.78
C LEU A 10 11.00 34.96 1.26
N VAL A 11 11.51 35.06 2.49
CA VAL A 11 12.38 34.02 3.09
C VAL A 11 11.56 32.79 3.45
N ILE A 12 10.35 32.96 3.97
CA ILE A 12 9.44 31.85 4.28
C ILE A 12 8.99 31.15 3.00
N PHE A 13 8.52 31.88 1.98
CA PHE A 13 8.13 31.31 0.70
C PHE A 13 9.34 30.73 -0.05
N GLY A 14 10.47 31.43 -0.12
CA GLY A 14 11.68 30.93 -0.77
C GLY A 14 12.25 29.69 -0.07
N GLY A 15 12.20 29.65 1.26
CA GLY A 15 12.60 28.49 2.06
C GLY A 15 11.67 27.30 1.85
N LEU A 16 10.35 27.50 1.97
CA LEU A 16 9.35 26.45 1.73
C LEU A 16 9.40 25.92 0.28
N VAL A 17 9.69 26.78 -0.69
CA VAL A 17 9.84 26.41 -2.11
C VAL A 17 11.06 25.51 -2.35
N LEU A 18 12.12 25.61 -1.56
CA LEU A 18 13.34 24.81 -1.79
C LEU A 18 13.42 23.54 -0.95
N LEU A 19 12.60 23.41 0.09
CA LEU A 19 12.66 22.26 1.01
C LEU A 19 12.52 20.90 0.30
N PRO A 20 11.48 20.64 -0.52
CA PRO A 20 11.34 19.33 -1.16
C PRO A 20 12.47 19.03 -2.16
N VAL A 21 12.94 20.06 -2.88
CA VAL A 21 14.04 19.93 -3.85
C VAL A 21 15.35 19.59 -3.13
N ALA A 22 15.61 20.23 -1.98
CA ALA A 22 16.77 19.94 -1.16
C ALA A 22 16.69 18.55 -0.50
N MET A 23 15.48 18.12 -0.08
CA MET A 23 15.27 16.81 0.54
C MET A 23 15.45 15.64 -0.44
N TYR A 24 15.01 15.80 -1.68
CA TYR A 24 15.00 14.72 -2.67
C TYR A 24 16.06 14.86 -3.77
N GLY A 25 16.92 15.87 -3.70
CA GLY A 25 18.09 16.02 -4.56
C GLY A 25 17.79 16.43 -6.00
N GLY A 26 16.60 16.95 -6.30
CA GLY A 26 16.21 17.32 -7.67
C GLY A 26 14.81 17.90 -7.80
N LEU A 27 14.41 18.22 -9.05
CA LEU A 27 13.04 18.67 -9.38
C LEU A 27 12.10 17.49 -9.67
N SER A 28 12.67 16.31 -9.89
CA SER A 28 11.97 15.05 -10.15
C SER A 28 12.52 13.95 -9.27
N VAL A 29 11.67 13.00 -8.92
CA VAL A 29 11.99 11.79 -8.19
C VAL A 29 11.47 10.60 -8.96
N ASP A 30 12.28 9.54 -9.02
CA ASP A 30 11.84 8.27 -9.53
C ASP A 30 11.09 7.54 -8.43
N VAL A 31 9.86 7.12 -8.76
CA VAL A 31 8.95 6.46 -7.85
C VAL A 31 8.40 5.20 -8.50
N ILE A 32 7.93 4.28 -7.69
CA ILE A 32 7.23 3.07 -8.10
C ILE A 32 5.79 3.25 -7.68
N LYS A 33 4.91 3.32 -8.68
CA LYS A 33 3.48 3.23 -8.46
C LYS A 33 3.08 1.77 -8.53
N GLY A 34 2.59 1.23 -7.42
CA GLY A 34 2.03 -0.11 -7.35
C GLY A 34 0.51 -0.06 -7.25
N THR A 35 -0.18 -0.96 -7.95
CA THR A 35 -1.58 -1.25 -7.71
C THR A 35 -1.72 -2.75 -7.46
N PHE A 36 -2.15 -3.10 -6.26
CA PHE A 36 -2.47 -4.46 -5.87
C PHE A 36 -3.99 -4.61 -5.83
N SER A 37 -4.53 -5.52 -6.62
CA SER A 37 -5.95 -5.85 -6.63
C SER A 37 -6.14 -7.26 -6.11
N LEU A 38 -7.07 -7.43 -5.18
CA LEU A 38 -7.45 -8.72 -4.63
C LEU A 38 -8.96 -8.87 -4.71
N THR A 39 -9.42 -9.98 -5.27
CA THR A 39 -10.84 -10.31 -5.25
C THR A 39 -11.08 -11.42 -4.25
N THR A 40 -11.91 -11.15 -3.26
CA THR A 40 -12.45 -12.15 -2.33
C THR A 40 -13.82 -12.61 -2.83
N THR A 41 -14.05 -13.92 -2.80
CA THR A 41 -15.39 -14.46 -3.06
C THR A 41 -16.31 -14.19 -1.87
N PRO A 42 -17.61 -13.93 -2.09
CA PRO A 42 -18.58 -13.75 -1.02
C PRO A 42 -18.55 -14.90 -0.01
N PHE A 43 -18.44 -14.58 1.26
CA PHE A 43 -18.57 -15.57 2.32
C PHE A 43 -20.05 -15.82 2.60
N SER A 44 -20.56 -16.96 2.15
CA SER A 44 -21.85 -17.46 2.61
C SER A 44 -21.66 -18.19 3.94
N SER A 45 -22.22 -17.66 5.02
CA SER A 45 -22.21 -18.31 6.33
C SER A 45 -22.80 -19.73 6.22
N PRO A 46 -22.09 -20.78 6.67
CA PRO A 46 -22.60 -22.14 6.60
C PRO A 46 -23.85 -22.26 7.50
N ALA A 47 -24.90 -22.90 6.98
CA ALA A 47 -26.15 -23.10 7.72
C ALA A 47 -26.04 -24.24 8.75
N SER A 48 -24.97 -25.04 8.70
CA SER A 48 -24.73 -26.15 9.64
C SER A 48 -23.24 -26.45 9.87
N SER A 49 -22.95 -27.15 10.97
CA SER A 49 -21.60 -27.63 11.30
C SER A 49 -21.03 -28.64 10.30
N SER A 50 -21.89 -29.41 9.63
CA SER A 50 -21.49 -30.33 8.56
C SER A 50 -21.00 -29.61 7.31
N GLU A 51 -21.62 -28.47 6.96
CA GLU A 51 -21.17 -27.59 5.87
C GLU A 51 -19.86 -26.90 6.22
N LEU A 52 -19.66 -26.53 7.49
CA LEU A 52 -18.43 -25.93 7.99
C LEU A 52 -17.20 -26.85 7.82
N ILE A 53 -17.35 -28.15 8.05
CA ILE A 53 -16.28 -29.15 7.87
C ILE A 53 -15.97 -29.40 6.39
N ALA A 54 -16.95 -29.19 5.50
CA ALA A 54 -16.80 -29.34 4.05
C ALA A 54 -16.17 -28.13 3.36
N MET A 55 -16.05 -26.98 4.04
CA MET A 55 -15.41 -25.78 3.48
C MET A 55 -13.89 -25.97 3.36
N GLN A 56 -13.42 -26.39 2.18
CA GLN A 56 -12.02 -26.16 1.77
C GLN A 56 -11.83 -24.67 1.51
N TRP A 57 -11.27 -23.96 2.48
CA TRP A 57 -10.98 -22.52 2.44
C TRP A 57 -12.22 -21.64 2.17
N PRO A 58 -12.83 -21.04 3.21
CA PRO A 58 -14.10 -20.32 3.05
C PRO A 58 -14.05 -19.07 2.14
N VAL A 59 -12.86 -18.54 1.87
CA VAL A 59 -12.63 -17.42 0.96
C VAL A 59 -11.55 -17.85 -0.01
N ASN A 60 -11.92 -18.04 -1.27
CA ASN A 60 -10.96 -18.39 -2.29
C ASN A 60 -10.34 -17.11 -2.84
N LEU A 61 -9.04 -16.93 -2.59
CA LEU A 61 -8.26 -15.81 -3.14
C LEU A 61 -7.81 -16.20 -4.54
N THR A 62 -8.79 -16.39 -5.42
CA THR A 62 -8.58 -16.96 -6.76
C THR A 62 -7.83 -16.03 -7.68
N THR A 63 -7.94 -14.71 -7.45
CA THR A 63 -7.42 -13.71 -8.37
C THR A 63 -6.82 -12.56 -7.58
N TRP A 64 -5.50 -12.48 -7.63
CA TRP A 64 -4.73 -11.31 -7.23
C TRP A 64 -3.96 -10.79 -8.44
N ASN A 65 -3.76 -9.48 -8.50
CA ASN A 65 -2.94 -8.85 -9.52
C ASN A 65 -2.06 -7.79 -8.87
N LEU A 66 -0.79 -7.73 -9.27
CA LEU A 66 0.15 -6.71 -8.84
C LEU A 66 0.73 -6.03 -10.08
N ASP A 67 0.38 -4.76 -10.28
CA ASP A 67 0.95 -3.92 -11.32
C ASP A 67 1.95 -2.95 -10.68
N LEU A 68 3.23 -3.08 -11.05
CA LEU A 68 4.31 -2.21 -10.58
C LEU A 68 4.87 -1.41 -11.76
N LYS A 69 4.80 -0.08 -11.66
CA LYS A 69 5.25 0.81 -12.72
C LYS A 69 6.23 1.84 -12.19
N ASN A 70 7.41 1.87 -12.80
CA ASN A 70 8.35 2.96 -12.63
C ASN A 70 7.74 4.23 -13.23
N LYS A 71 7.81 5.32 -12.49
CA LYS A 71 7.28 6.61 -12.90
C LYS A 71 8.20 7.70 -12.37
N SER A 72 8.53 8.68 -13.20
CA SER A 72 9.15 9.91 -12.71
C SER A 72 8.06 10.90 -12.34
N MET A 73 8.14 11.47 -11.14
CA MET A 73 7.18 12.45 -10.64
C MET A 73 7.89 13.74 -10.26
N ASN A 74 7.22 14.87 -10.45
CA ASN A 74 7.72 16.13 -9.93
C ASN A 74 7.76 16.07 -8.39
N VAL A 75 8.82 16.58 -7.80
CA VAL A 75 9.06 16.55 -6.35
C VAL A 75 7.92 17.19 -5.54
N TRP A 76 7.26 18.22 -6.07
CA TRP A 76 6.07 18.80 -5.46
C TRP A 76 4.90 17.85 -5.45
N GLN A 77 4.64 17.21 -6.60
CA GLN A 77 3.56 16.23 -6.71
C GLN A 77 3.81 15.07 -5.77
N TYR A 78 5.06 14.58 -5.67
CA TYR A 78 5.40 13.53 -4.73
C TYR A 78 5.18 13.96 -3.27
N GLY A 79 5.71 15.13 -2.87
CA GLY A 79 5.57 15.65 -1.51
C GLY A 79 4.11 15.91 -1.08
N PHE A 80 3.21 16.22 -2.01
CA PHE A 80 1.78 16.42 -1.74
C PHE A 80 0.89 15.19 -1.95
N THR A 81 1.30 14.23 -2.78
CA THR A 81 0.51 13.00 -3.01
C THR A 81 0.50 12.13 -1.74
N GLY A 82 1.55 12.26 -0.92
CA GLY A 82 1.68 11.58 0.36
C GLY A 82 1.98 10.08 0.20
N ILE A 83 2.69 9.53 1.20
CA ILE A 83 2.97 8.10 1.37
C ILE A 83 1.65 7.39 1.59
N THR A 84 1.13 6.75 0.56
CA THR A 84 -0.25 6.26 0.64
C THR A 84 -0.39 4.90 0.00
N GLY A 85 -0.35 3.88 0.87
CA GLY A 85 -1.15 2.69 0.68
C GLY A 85 -2.62 3.05 0.94
N ARG A 86 -3.41 3.30 -0.09
CA ARG A 86 -4.86 3.54 0.04
C ARG A 86 -5.60 2.35 -0.51
N ASN A 87 -6.45 1.72 0.30
CA ASN A 87 -7.44 0.78 -0.19
C ASN A 87 -8.67 1.55 -0.68
N LYS A 88 -9.14 1.24 -1.89
CA LYS A 88 -10.45 1.60 -2.38
C LYS A 88 -11.27 0.32 -2.42
N VAL A 89 -12.20 0.19 -1.49
CA VAL A 89 -13.23 -0.86 -1.50
C VAL A 89 -14.48 -0.26 -2.13
N ASN A 90 -15.12 -0.98 -3.06
CA ASN A 90 -16.51 -0.69 -3.37
C ASN A 90 -17.32 -1.21 -2.17
N GLU A 91 -17.54 -0.33 -1.18
CA GLU A 91 -18.28 -0.66 0.03
C GLU A 91 -19.73 -1.02 -0.30
N GLU A 92 -20.03 -2.31 -0.28
CA GLU A 92 -21.35 -2.81 0.11
C GLU A 92 -21.10 -3.72 1.34
N ASP A 93 -21.62 -3.30 2.49
CA ASP A 93 -21.70 -4.01 3.78
C ASP A 93 -20.47 -4.04 4.71
N SER A 94 -20.50 -3.10 5.67
CA SER A 94 -19.68 -3.01 6.90
C SER A 94 -19.88 -4.19 7.89
N GLU A 95 -20.84 -5.10 7.62
CA GLU A 95 -21.15 -6.25 8.49
C GLU A 95 -20.53 -7.57 8.03
N SER A 96 -19.66 -7.56 7.00
CA SER A 96 -19.03 -8.80 6.57
C SER A 96 -18.19 -9.42 7.70
N PRO A 97 -18.35 -10.73 7.98
CA PRO A 97 -17.53 -11.44 8.95
C PRO A 97 -16.08 -11.60 8.49
N VAL A 98 -15.78 -11.23 7.23
CA VAL A 98 -14.47 -11.30 6.62
C VAL A 98 -13.71 -9.99 6.85
N LYS A 99 -12.53 -10.14 7.44
CA LYS A 99 -11.53 -9.10 7.66
C LYS A 99 -10.28 -9.43 6.86
N LEU A 100 -9.79 -8.43 6.15
CA LEU A 100 -8.61 -8.52 5.32
C LEU A 100 -7.61 -7.48 5.79
N SER A 101 -6.37 -7.88 6.07
CA SER A 101 -5.27 -6.94 6.25
C SER A 101 -4.18 -7.21 5.23
N ILE A 102 -3.66 -6.16 4.61
CA ILE A 102 -2.61 -6.26 3.61
C ILE A 102 -1.41 -5.47 4.12
N THR A 103 -0.26 -6.14 4.17
CA THR A 103 1.01 -5.53 4.56
C THR A 103 2.02 -5.72 3.43
N PHE A 104 2.69 -4.64 3.04
CA PHE A 104 3.79 -4.66 2.08
C PHE A 104 5.10 -4.48 2.84
N VAL A 105 6.03 -5.41 2.66
CA VAL A 105 7.39 -5.32 3.22
C VAL A 105 8.35 -5.14 2.06
N ILE A 106 9.10 -4.04 2.09
CA ILE A 106 10.10 -3.72 1.07
C ILE A 106 11.46 -3.99 1.67
N LYS A 107 12.26 -4.78 0.97
CA LYS A 107 13.62 -5.13 1.35
C LYS A 107 14.64 -4.69 0.32
N LYS A 108 15.84 -4.34 0.79
CA LYS A 108 17.04 -4.12 -0.01
C LYS A 108 18.16 -4.94 0.61
N ASP A 109 18.83 -5.77 -0.20
CA ASP A 109 19.96 -6.61 0.23
C ASP A 109 19.65 -7.48 1.48
N GLY A 110 18.38 -7.89 1.64
CA GLY A 110 17.90 -8.71 2.75
C GLY A 110 17.39 -7.92 3.97
N GLU A 111 17.64 -6.62 4.05
CA GLU A 111 17.17 -5.75 5.13
C GLU A 111 15.84 -5.07 4.79
N THR A 112 14.93 -4.98 5.76
CA THR A 112 13.66 -4.24 5.61
C THR A 112 13.94 -2.75 5.61
N VAL A 113 13.62 -2.09 4.48
CA VAL A 113 13.73 -0.64 4.36
C VAL A 113 12.42 0.06 4.72
N GLN A 114 11.29 -0.59 4.47
CA GLN A 114 9.97 -0.04 4.75
C GLN A 114 8.93 -1.13 4.90
N GLU A 115 7.99 -0.90 5.81
CA GLU A 115 6.76 -1.67 5.95
C GLU A 115 5.56 -0.74 5.78
N ILE A 116 4.58 -1.16 4.97
CA ILE A 116 3.36 -0.41 4.71
C ILE A 116 2.18 -1.30 5.03
N ASN A 117 1.51 -1.00 6.14
CA ASN A 117 0.29 -1.67 6.54
C ASN A 117 -0.92 -0.85 6.06
N ILE A 118 -1.80 -1.49 5.27
CA ILE A 118 -2.99 -0.84 4.68
C ILE A 118 -4.16 -0.80 5.68
N GLY A 119 -4.00 -1.39 6.86
CA GLY A 119 -5.04 -1.55 7.85
C GLY A 119 -5.92 -2.77 7.55
N VAL A 120 -7.05 -2.85 8.25
CA VAL A 120 -8.05 -3.90 8.08
C VAL A 120 -9.18 -3.36 7.22
N THR A 121 -9.46 -4.02 6.09
CA THR A 121 -10.68 -3.82 5.32
C THR A 121 -11.68 -4.92 5.61
N HIS A 122 -12.95 -4.51 5.62
CA HIS A 122 -14.10 -5.38 5.80
C HIS A 122 -14.77 -5.54 4.43
N GLY A 123 -15.45 -6.66 4.23
CA GLY A 123 -16.27 -6.84 3.04
C GLY A 123 -15.69 -7.83 2.03
N ASP A 124 -16.61 -8.41 1.28
CA ASP A 124 -16.31 -9.26 0.14
C ASP A 124 -16.16 -8.41 -1.13
N GLY A 125 -15.58 -8.97 -2.19
CA GLY A 125 -15.44 -8.29 -3.48
C GLY A 125 -14.01 -7.85 -3.78
N THR A 126 -13.88 -6.81 -4.59
CA THR A 126 -12.58 -6.36 -5.10
C THR A 126 -11.99 -5.25 -4.24
N HIS A 127 -10.84 -5.54 -3.65
CA HIS A 127 -10.02 -4.62 -2.87
C HIS A 127 -8.89 -4.11 -3.76
N GLU A 128 -8.80 -2.80 -3.97
CA GLU A 128 -7.72 -2.18 -4.74
C GLU A 128 -6.86 -1.33 -3.83
N VAL A 129 -5.63 -1.77 -3.60
CA VAL A 129 -4.62 -1.02 -2.88
C VAL A 129 -3.70 -0.34 -3.88
N THR A 130 -3.68 0.99 -3.87
CA THR A 130 -2.63 1.74 -4.57
C THR A 130 -1.53 2.10 -3.58
N MET A 131 -0.29 1.94 -4.00
CA MET A 131 0.92 2.32 -3.27
C MET A 131 1.81 3.21 -4.13
N LEU A 132 2.51 4.15 -3.49
CA LEU A 132 3.52 5.00 -4.10
C LEU A 132 4.79 4.87 -3.27
N LEU A 133 5.86 4.35 -3.87
CA LEU A 133 7.15 4.13 -3.21
C LEU A 133 8.21 5.01 -3.85
N GLY A 134 9.01 5.67 -3.03
CA GLY A 134 10.07 6.57 -3.45
C GLY A 134 11.02 6.91 -2.30
N PRO A 135 11.74 8.03 -2.40
CA PRO A 135 12.75 8.40 -1.40
C PRO A 135 12.22 8.56 0.04
N GLY A 136 10.97 8.99 0.21
CA GLY A 136 10.31 9.09 1.51
C GLY A 136 10.08 7.75 2.20
N GLU A 137 10.04 6.67 1.44
CA GLU A 137 9.94 5.28 1.91
C GLU A 137 11.32 4.59 1.98
N GLY A 138 12.41 5.37 1.91
CA GLY A 138 13.77 4.85 1.96
C GLY A 138 14.26 4.21 0.66
N LEU A 139 13.52 4.35 -0.46
CA LEU A 139 14.01 3.90 -1.76
C LEU A 139 14.99 4.93 -2.31
N GLU A 140 16.25 4.54 -2.46
CA GLU A 140 17.23 5.31 -3.20
C GLU A 140 16.91 5.34 -4.70
N ASN A 141 17.38 6.39 -5.39
CA ASN A 141 17.17 6.61 -6.82
C ASN A 141 17.68 5.46 -7.71
N SER A 142 18.47 4.53 -7.18
CA SER A 142 18.89 3.33 -7.90
C SER A 142 18.97 2.13 -6.97
N GLY A 143 18.79 0.93 -7.53
CA GLY A 143 18.98 -0.31 -6.80
C GLY A 143 17.95 -1.38 -7.14
N LYS A 144 18.19 -2.56 -6.58
CA LYS A 144 17.27 -3.70 -6.63
C LYS A 144 16.56 -3.78 -5.29
N TYR A 145 15.24 -3.84 -5.32
CA TYR A 145 14.42 -4.03 -4.12
C TYR A 145 13.51 -5.23 -4.31
N GLU A 146 13.13 -5.84 -3.19
CA GLU A 146 12.25 -6.99 -3.12
C GLU A 146 11.00 -6.58 -2.35
N ILE A 147 9.83 -6.78 -2.95
CA ILE A 147 8.55 -6.54 -2.29
C ILE A 147 7.95 -7.89 -1.91
N TYR A 148 7.61 -8.02 -0.63
CA TYR A 148 6.84 -9.12 -0.07
C TYR A 148 5.47 -8.57 0.31
N ILE A 149 4.42 -9.32 0.05
CA ILE A 149 3.05 -8.94 0.39
C ILE A 149 2.49 -10.01 1.32
N THR A 150 2.10 -9.61 2.51
CA THR A 150 1.40 -10.48 3.46
C THR A 150 -0.07 -10.09 3.48
N ILE A 151 -0.93 -11.07 3.21
CA ILE A 151 -2.37 -10.94 3.25
C ILE A 151 -2.87 -11.75 4.44
N SER A 152 -3.34 -11.07 5.46
CA SER A 152 -3.95 -11.68 6.64
C SER A 152 -5.46 -11.69 6.47
N LEU A 153 -6.04 -12.88 6.35
CA LEU A 153 -7.47 -13.09 6.33
C LEU A 153 -7.93 -13.52 7.73
N SER A 154 -9.00 -12.93 8.21
CA SER A 154 -9.67 -13.28 9.46
C SER A 154 -11.16 -13.41 9.21
N ILE A 155 -11.79 -14.49 9.66
CA ILE A 155 -13.22 -14.70 9.62
C ILE A 155 -13.70 -14.95 11.04
N HIS A 156 -14.63 -14.13 11.50
CA HIS A 156 -15.21 -14.27 12.82
C HIS A 156 -16.74 -14.33 12.74
N THR A 157 -17.30 -15.47 13.13
CA THR A 157 -18.74 -15.72 13.20
C THR A 157 -19.08 -16.39 14.54
N SER A 158 -20.37 -16.54 14.84
CA SER A 158 -20.83 -17.26 16.05
C SER A 158 -20.40 -18.73 16.12
N HIS A 159 -19.96 -19.32 15.01
CA HIS A 159 -19.65 -20.75 14.90
C HIS A 159 -18.26 -21.04 14.33
N LEU A 160 -17.52 -20.01 13.91
CA LEU A 160 -16.22 -20.12 13.27
C LEU A 160 -15.35 -18.93 13.65
N ASP A 161 -14.17 -19.21 14.19
CA ASP A 161 -13.07 -18.26 14.26
C ASP A 161 -11.90 -18.86 13.47
N PHE A 162 -11.46 -18.14 12.44
CA PHE A 162 -10.43 -18.60 11.53
C PHE A 162 -9.55 -17.43 11.11
N SER A 163 -8.23 -17.60 11.18
CA SER A 163 -7.29 -16.65 10.61
C SER A 163 -6.17 -17.36 9.88
N ARG A 164 -5.74 -16.77 8.77
CA ARG A 164 -4.64 -17.27 7.96
C ARG A 164 -3.91 -16.16 7.25
N ASP A 165 -2.59 -16.29 7.25
CA ASP A 165 -1.71 -15.43 6.48
C ASP A 165 -1.30 -16.12 5.17
N ILE A 166 -1.19 -15.29 4.12
CA ILE A 166 -0.63 -15.68 2.83
C ILE A 166 0.48 -14.71 2.50
N GLU A 167 1.64 -15.27 2.19
CA GLU A 167 2.79 -14.52 1.74
C GLU A 167 2.91 -14.64 0.22
N LEU A 168 3.04 -13.51 -0.46
CA LEU A 168 3.30 -13.40 -1.89
C LEU A 168 4.66 -12.72 -2.11
N GLY A 169 5.38 -13.16 -3.14
CA GLY A 169 6.68 -12.61 -3.53
C GLY A 169 7.85 -13.59 -3.33
N PRO A 170 9.11 -13.12 -3.47
CA PRO A 170 9.48 -11.72 -3.69
C PRO A 170 9.12 -11.22 -5.10
N PHE A 171 8.63 -9.98 -5.18
CA PHE A 171 8.51 -9.23 -6.43
C PHE A 171 9.70 -8.29 -6.57
N ILE A 172 10.47 -8.47 -7.64
CA ILE A 172 11.70 -7.72 -7.85
C ILE A 172 11.41 -6.44 -8.63
N ILE A 173 11.88 -5.31 -8.08
CA ILE A 173 11.83 -4.00 -8.71
C ILE A 173 13.23 -3.43 -8.87
N HIS A 174 13.43 -2.74 -9.99
CA HIS A 174 14.68 -2.07 -10.31
C HIS A 174 14.42 -0.57 -10.51
N LEU A 175 15.02 0.23 -9.64
CA LEU A 175 15.14 1.66 -9.86
C LEU A 175 16.39 1.92 -10.69
N LYS A 176 16.18 2.54 -11.85
CA LYS A 176 17.25 3.05 -12.71
C LYS A 176 17.33 4.53 -12.40
N GLY A 177 18.44 4.96 -11.80
CA GLY A 177 18.64 6.38 -11.51
C GLY A 177 18.51 7.22 -12.76
N ALA A 178 17.87 8.38 -12.62
CA ALA A 178 17.85 9.45 -13.61
C ALA A 178 19.24 9.95 -14.00
#